data_AF-A0AAE0E483-F1
#
_entry.id   AF-A0AAE0E483-F1
#
_cell.length_a   1.000
_cell.length_b   1.000
_cell.length_c   1.000
_cell.angle_alpha   90.00
_cell.angle_beta   90.00
_cell.angle_gamma   90.00
#
_symmetry.space_group_name_H-M   'P 1'
#
loop_
_entity.id
_entity.type
_entity.pdbx_description
1 polymer ?
#
loop_
_entity_poly.entity_id
_entity_poly.type
_entity_poly.pdbx_seq_one_letter_code
_entity_poly.pdbx_strand_id
1 'polypeptide(L)'
;MSSKFWWGSRGGKQKINWIKWESLCLPKGGGGLGFKHLSAFNQSLLAKQAWRILKGPGSVAAQVLKAKYFINGDFLSASANAGCSHICRSLIWGRTLLVNGLRWVVGDGQSIRVFKDSWIPRPTTFKTITADPRSDLRVAALFDANRRGWDVDKLNSVLLQLIRMFFYLSISWGV
;
A
#
# COMPACT_ATOMS: atom_id res chain seq x y z
N MET A 1 -22.00 -14.05 3.32
CA MET A 1 -21.58 -15.36 3.87
C MET A 1 -21.63 -15.33 5.40
N SER A 2 -21.03 -14.33 6.07
CA SER A 2 -21.05 -14.22 7.54
C SER A 2 -22.43 -13.97 8.17
N SER A 3 -23.24 -13.08 7.60
CA SER A 3 -24.63 -12.85 8.08
C SER A 3 -25.50 -14.11 7.97
N LYS A 4 -25.36 -14.87 6.88
CA LYS A 4 -26.04 -16.16 6.68
C LYS A 4 -25.59 -17.23 7.66
N PHE A 5 -24.34 -17.22 8.10
CA PHE A 5 -23.88 -18.15 9.14
C PHE A 5 -24.50 -17.81 10.49
N TRP A 6 -24.51 -16.52 10.85
CA TRP A 6 -24.96 -16.06 12.16
C TRP A 6 -26.48 -16.07 12.33
N TRP A 7 -27.21 -15.63 11.31
CA TRP A 7 -28.67 -15.54 11.31
C TRP A 7 -29.34 -16.66 10.48
N GLY A 8 -28.56 -17.57 9.91
CA GLY A 8 -29.10 -18.68 9.14
C GLY A 8 -29.79 -19.73 10.00
N SER A 9 -30.70 -20.46 9.38
CA SER A 9 -31.26 -21.69 9.94
C SER A 9 -30.92 -22.87 9.04
N ARG A 10 -30.79 -24.06 9.64
CA ARG A 10 -30.71 -25.31 8.88
C ARG A 10 -32.01 -25.50 8.08
N GLY A 11 -31.92 -25.98 6.84
CA GLY A 11 -33.09 -26.24 5.97
C GLY A 11 -33.56 -25.06 5.11
N GLY A 12 -32.69 -24.08 4.81
CA GLY A 12 -32.99 -23.03 3.81
C GLY A 12 -33.91 -21.90 4.29
N LYS A 13 -34.47 -21.98 5.50
CA LYS A 13 -35.26 -20.90 6.10
C LYS A 13 -34.34 -19.75 6.52
N GLN A 14 -34.55 -18.56 5.94
CA GLN A 14 -33.87 -17.34 6.39
C GLN A 14 -34.57 -16.80 7.64
N LYS A 15 -33.81 -16.54 8.71
CA LYS A 15 -34.33 -15.80 9.87
C LYS A 15 -34.16 -14.29 9.63
N ILE A 16 -34.96 -13.51 10.35
CA ILE A 16 -34.90 -12.05 10.31
C ILE A 16 -33.55 -11.58 10.85
N ASN A 17 -32.87 -10.72 10.07
CA ASN A 17 -31.67 -10.03 10.52
C ASN A 17 -32.09 -8.79 11.31
N TRP A 18 -32.16 -8.90 12.65
CA TRP A 18 -32.57 -7.81 13.53
C TRP A 18 -31.63 -6.60 13.52
N ILE A 19 -30.36 -6.83 13.21
CA ILE A 19 -29.31 -5.81 13.18
C ILE A 19 -28.50 -5.99 11.90
N LYS A 20 -28.17 -4.87 11.23
CA LYS A 20 -27.29 -4.87 10.05
C LYS A 20 -25.93 -5.46 10.42
N TRP A 21 -25.34 -6.25 9.52
CA TRP A 21 -24.06 -6.89 9.78
C TRP A 21 -22.95 -5.87 10.02
N GLU A 22 -23.01 -4.73 9.33
CA GLU A 22 -22.11 -3.59 9.47
C GLU A 22 -22.13 -3.02 10.89
N SER A 23 -23.30 -2.94 11.52
CA SER A 23 -23.45 -2.47 12.90
C SER A 23 -22.80 -3.43 13.90
N LEU A 24 -22.92 -4.75 13.68
CA LEU A 24 -22.25 -5.75 14.52
C LEU A 24 -20.73 -5.69 14.41
N CYS A 25 -20.22 -5.22 13.26
CA CYS A 25 -18.79 -5.08 13.01
C CYS A 25 -18.15 -3.84 13.66
N LEU A 26 -18.95 -2.90 14.18
CA LEU A 26 -18.42 -1.75 14.91
C LEU A 26 -17.73 -2.21 16.21
N PRO A 27 -16.74 -1.45 16.72
CA PRO A 27 -16.14 -1.71 18.03
C PRO A 27 -17.20 -1.73 19.14
N LYS A 28 -16.94 -2.48 20.22
CA LYS A 28 -17.85 -2.54 21.38
C LYS A 28 -18.15 -1.15 21.98
N GLY A 29 -17.12 -0.29 22.08
CA GLY A 29 -17.29 1.10 22.53
C GLY A 29 -18.09 1.99 21.57
N GLY A 30 -18.29 1.56 20.32
CA GLY A 30 -19.11 2.24 19.32
C GLY A 30 -20.48 1.60 19.10
N GLY A 31 -20.94 0.74 20.03
CA GLY A 31 -22.27 0.11 19.97
C GLY A 31 -22.36 -1.17 19.11
N GLY A 32 -21.24 -1.69 18.61
CA GLY A 32 -21.20 -2.98 17.90
C GLY A 32 -20.77 -4.14 18.79
N LEU A 33 -20.53 -5.31 18.18
CA LEU A 33 -20.01 -6.51 18.89
C LEU A 33 -18.50 -6.72 18.66
N GLY A 34 -17.86 -5.87 17.88
CA GLY A 34 -16.45 -6.00 17.50
C GLY A 34 -16.18 -7.10 16.48
N PHE A 35 -17.19 -7.52 15.72
CA PHE A 35 -16.99 -8.49 14.65
C PHE A 35 -16.14 -7.91 13.53
N LYS A 36 -15.30 -8.74 12.91
CA LYS A 36 -14.53 -8.27 11.76
C LYS A 36 -15.38 -8.32 10.50
N HIS A 37 -15.31 -7.27 9.69
CA HIS A 37 -15.78 -7.34 8.31
C HIS A 37 -14.93 -8.36 7.54
N LEU A 38 -15.49 -9.54 7.27
CA LEU A 38 -14.73 -10.66 6.69
C LEU A 38 -14.07 -10.30 5.36
N SER A 39 -14.74 -9.49 4.53
CA SER A 39 -14.16 -9.00 3.26
C SER A 39 -12.89 -8.18 3.52
N ALA A 40 -12.98 -7.14 4.36
CA ALA A 40 -11.84 -6.30 4.72
C ALA A 40 -10.74 -7.10 5.43
N PHE A 41 -11.11 -8.06 6.28
CA PHE A 41 -10.15 -8.93 6.94
C PHE A 41 -9.41 -9.82 5.93
N ASN A 42 -10.12 -10.45 4.99
CA ASN A 42 -9.50 -11.25 3.94
C ASN A 42 -8.56 -10.40 3.06
N GLN A 43 -9.02 -9.21 2.65
CA GLN A 43 -8.21 -8.23 1.93
C GLN A 43 -6.91 -7.88 2.68
N SER A 44 -6.99 -7.67 4.00
CA SER A 44 -5.81 -7.41 4.83
C SER A 44 -4.85 -8.61 4.87
N LEU A 45 -5.36 -9.84 4.89
CA LEU A 45 -4.55 -11.05 4.83
C LEU A 45 -3.85 -11.20 3.47
N LEU A 46 -4.53 -10.89 2.38
CA LEU A 46 -3.92 -10.88 1.04
C LEU A 46 -2.77 -9.87 0.95
N ALA A 47 -2.97 -8.65 1.45
CA ALA A 47 -1.89 -7.66 1.54
C ALA A 47 -0.75 -8.14 2.44
N LYS A 48 -1.05 -8.78 3.57
CA LYS A 48 -0.02 -9.36 4.45
C LYS A 48 0.80 -10.45 3.75
N GLN A 49 0.17 -11.30 2.93
CA GLN A 49 0.89 -12.30 2.16
C GLN A 49 1.74 -11.67 1.07
N ALA A 50 1.19 -10.70 0.33
CA ALA A 50 1.92 -9.92 -0.65
C ALA A 50 3.17 -9.24 -0.02
N TRP A 51 3.04 -8.75 1.22
CA TRP A 51 4.14 -8.09 1.93
C TRP A 51 5.27 -9.06 2.28
N ARG A 52 4.92 -10.29 2.68
CA ARG A 52 5.90 -11.35 2.96
C ARG A 52 6.71 -11.72 1.72
N ILE A 53 6.06 -11.83 0.55
CA ILE A 53 6.75 -12.08 -0.72
C ILE A 53 7.70 -10.93 -1.04
N LEU A 54 7.22 -9.69 -0.86
CA LEU A 54 8.02 -8.49 -1.12
C LEU A 54 9.26 -8.39 -0.22
N LYS A 55 9.12 -8.69 1.08
CA LYS A 55 10.20 -8.58 2.06
C LYS A 55 11.14 -9.79 2.09
N GLY A 56 10.65 -10.97 1.69
CA GLY A 56 11.40 -12.22 1.68
C GLY A 56 11.42 -12.89 0.31
N PRO A 57 12.00 -12.25 -0.73
CA PRO A 57 12.03 -12.81 -2.09
C PRO A 57 12.82 -14.12 -2.18
N GLY A 58 13.74 -14.38 -1.24
CA GLY A 58 14.51 -15.63 -1.15
C GLY A 58 13.77 -16.80 -0.48
N SER A 59 12.57 -16.60 0.06
CA SER A 59 11.79 -17.70 0.62
C SER A 59 11.33 -18.66 -0.48
N VAL A 60 11.30 -19.97 -0.20
CA VAL A 60 10.82 -20.99 -1.15
C VAL A 60 9.43 -20.64 -1.70
N ALA A 61 8.54 -20.18 -0.81
CA ALA A 61 7.20 -19.75 -1.21
C ALA A 61 7.24 -18.57 -2.21
N ALA A 62 8.07 -17.55 -1.96
CA ALA A 62 8.21 -16.42 -2.89
C ALA A 62 8.83 -16.84 -4.23
N GLN A 63 9.83 -17.71 -4.22
CA GLN A 63 10.48 -18.22 -5.43
C GLN A 63 9.53 -19.07 -6.27
N VAL A 64 8.77 -19.98 -5.67
CA VAL A 64 7.75 -20.78 -6.35
C VAL A 64 6.67 -19.89 -6.95
N LEU A 65 6.18 -18.90 -6.20
CA LEU A 65 5.17 -17.96 -6.71
C LEU A 65 5.73 -17.08 -7.83
N LYS A 66 7.00 -16.67 -7.76
CA LYS A 66 7.69 -15.94 -8.83
C LYS A 66 7.78 -16.76 -10.10
N ALA A 67 8.32 -17.97 -10.00
CA ALA A 67 8.47 -18.89 -11.12
C ALA A 67 7.13 -19.26 -11.77
N LYS A 68 6.03 -19.26 -10.99
CA LYS A 68 4.70 -19.60 -11.51
C LYS A 68 3.93 -18.42 -12.09
N TYR A 69 4.02 -17.23 -11.48
CA TYR A 69 3.09 -16.14 -11.76
C TYR A 69 3.72 -14.85 -12.28
N PHE A 70 5.03 -14.62 -12.10
CA PHE A 70 5.71 -13.40 -12.54
C PHE A 70 7.15 -13.72 -12.98
N ILE A 71 7.25 -14.54 -14.03
CA ILE A 71 8.52 -15.09 -14.56
C ILE A 71 9.47 -13.99 -15.02
N ASN A 72 8.95 -13.02 -15.79
CA ASN A 72 9.76 -11.99 -16.45
C ASN A 72 9.82 -10.65 -15.70
N GLY A 73 9.48 -10.63 -14.41
CA GLY A 73 9.39 -9.37 -13.69
C GLY A 73 9.43 -9.49 -12.17
N ASP A 74 9.27 -8.34 -11.54
CA ASP A 74 9.22 -8.22 -10.09
C ASP A 74 7.79 -8.36 -9.59
N PHE A 75 7.67 -8.77 -8.33
CA PHE A 75 6.38 -8.89 -7.67
C PHE A 75 5.57 -7.58 -7.75
N LEU A 76 6.25 -6.43 -7.60
CA LEU A 76 5.62 -5.13 -7.69
C LEU A 76 5.22 -4.74 -9.11
N SER A 77 5.71 -5.35 -10.18
CA SER A 77 5.26 -5.05 -11.56
C SER A 77 4.31 -6.11 -12.13
N ALA A 78 4.06 -7.19 -11.38
CA ALA A 78 3.20 -8.28 -11.79
C ALA A 78 1.75 -7.83 -12.09
N SER A 79 1.18 -8.32 -13.20
CA SER A 79 -0.18 -8.06 -13.63
C SER A 79 -0.95 -9.37 -13.87
N ALA A 80 -2.28 -9.32 -13.77
CA ALA A 80 -3.11 -10.50 -13.94
C ALA A 80 -3.40 -10.70 -15.42
N ASN A 81 -3.01 -11.85 -15.98
CA ASN A 81 -3.39 -12.25 -17.33
C ASN A 81 -4.67 -13.12 -17.30
N ALA A 82 -5.24 -13.40 -18.48
CA ALA A 82 -6.49 -14.18 -18.60
C ALA A 82 -6.39 -15.58 -17.96
N GLY A 83 -5.21 -16.22 -18.02
CA GLY A 83 -4.91 -17.53 -17.43
C GLY A 83 -4.58 -17.53 -15.93
N CYS A 84 -4.59 -16.37 -15.27
CA CYS A 84 -4.20 -16.23 -13.86
C CYS A 84 -5.21 -16.95 -12.95
N SER A 85 -4.76 -17.97 -12.22
CA SER A 85 -5.57 -18.70 -11.23
C SER A 85 -6.19 -17.79 -10.14
N HIS A 86 -7.18 -18.28 -9.39
CA HIS A 86 -7.76 -17.53 -8.26
C HIS A 86 -6.72 -17.07 -7.22
N ILE A 87 -5.72 -17.91 -6.95
CA ILE A 87 -4.61 -17.57 -6.04
C ILE A 87 -3.81 -16.39 -6.62
N CYS A 88 -3.45 -16.47 -7.90
CA CYS A 88 -2.73 -15.42 -8.62
C CYS A 88 -3.51 -14.08 -8.58
N ARG A 89 -4.81 -14.11 -8.87
CA ARG A 89 -5.67 -12.90 -8.80
C ARG A 89 -5.72 -12.32 -7.39
N SER A 90 -5.85 -13.17 -6.38
CA SER A 90 -5.89 -12.76 -4.98
C SER A 90 -4.57 -12.13 -4.53
N LEU A 91 -3.45 -12.68 -4.99
CA LEU A 91 -2.14 -12.15 -4.67
C LEU A 91 -1.88 -10.80 -5.35
N ILE A 92 -2.26 -10.66 -6.62
CA ILE A 92 -2.17 -9.41 -7.38
C ILE A 92 -3.06 -8.34 -6.75
N TRP A 93 -4.26 -8.71 -6.29
CA TRP A 93 -5.13 -7.82 -5.54
C TRP A 93 -4.44 -7.32 -4.27
N GLY A 94 -3.85 -8.22 -3.47
CA GLY A 94 -3.09 -7.86 -2.27
C GLY A 94 -1.90 -6.94 -2.57
N ARG A 95 -1.18 -7.19 -3.67
CA ARG A 95 -0.09 -6.33 -4.15
C ARG A 95 -0.60 -4.93 -4.53
N THR A 96 -1.73 -4.82 -5.22
CA THR A 96 -2.33 -3.52 -5.56
C THR A 96 -2.71 -2.74 -4.30
N LEU A 97 -3.29 -3.40 -3.30
CA LEU A 97 -3.58 -2.77 -2.01
C LEU A 97 -2.28 -2.27 -1.34
N LEU A 98 -1.22 -3.07 -1.36
CA LEU A 98 0.07 -2.64 -0.83
C LEU A 98 0.61 -1.42 -1.55
N VAL A 99 0.68 -1.41 -2.89
CA VAL A 99 1.23 -0.30 -3.66
C VAL A 99 0.55 1.04 -3.33
N ASN A 100 -0.75 1.02 -3.02
CA ASN A 100 -1.46 2.23 -2.58
C ASN A 100 -1.02 2.75 -1.21
N GLY A 101 -0.53 1.88 -0.32
CA GLY A 101 -0.05 2.24 1.01
C GLY A 101 1.48 2.27 1.14
N LEU A 102 2.22 1.82 0.13
CA LEU A 102 3.68 1.80 0.15
C LEU A 102 4.25 3.19 -0.14
N ARG A 103 5.29 3.51 0.62
CA ARG A 103 6.07 4.73 0.49
C ARG A 103 7.55 4.38 0.57
N TRP A 104 8.33 5.08 -0.24
CA TRP A 104 9.78 5.09 -0.12
C TRP A 104 10.20 5.85 1.14
N VAL A 105 11.14 5.25 1.87
CA VAL A 105 11.94 5.96 2.86
C VAL A 105 13.19 6.43 2.13
N VAL A 106 13.45 7.73 2.15
CA VAL A 106 14.58 8.31 1.43
C VAL A 106 15.86 7.95 2.18
N GLY A 107 16.76 7.25 1.49
CA GLY A 107 18.16 7.06 1.89
C GLY A 107 19.06 8.00 1.08
N ASP A 108 19.80 7.46 0.11
CA ASP A 108 20.65 8.22 -0.82
C ASP A 108 19.87 8.92 -1.96
N GLY A 109 18.59 8.59 -2.14
CA GLY A 109 17.72 9.14 -3.15
C GLY A 109 18.05 8.76 -4.59
N GLN A 110 19.02 7.87 -4.83
CA GLN A 110 19.51 7.56 -6.18
C GLN A 110 18.51 6.72 -6.99
N SER A 111 17.77 5.83 -6.33
CA SER A 111 16.77 4.98 -6.98
C SER A 111 15.36 5.57 -6.97
N ILE A 112 15.17 6.78 -6.45
CA ILE A 112 13.85 7.39 -6.25
C ILE A 112 13.69 8.54 -7.24
N ARG A 113 12.67 8.46 -8.11
CA ARG A 113 12.34 9.53 -9.05
C ARG A 113 11.36 10.49 -8.42
N VAL A 114 11.69 11.78 -8.47
CA VAL A 114 10.98 12.85 -7.76
C VAL A 114 9.49 12.86 -8.10
N PHE A 115 9.14 12.78 -9.37
CA PHE A 115 7.76 12.96 -9.85
C PHE A 115 6.96 11.67 -10.05
N LYS A 116 7.62 10.50 -10.03
CA LYS A 116 6.98 9.20 -10.36
C LYS A 116 6.71 8.36 -9.12
N ASP A 117 7.65 8.35 -8.19
CA ASP A 117 7.65 7.44 -7.06
C ASP A 117 6.99 8.07 -5.82
N SER A 118 6.46 7.22 -4.95
CA SER A 118 5.72 7.63 -3.74
C SER A 118 6.68 7.80 -2.56
N TRP A 119 7.29 8.98 -2.38
CA TRP A 119 8.32 9.21 -1.35
C TRP A 119 8.02 10.37 -0.39
N ILE A 120 7.00 11.18 -0.69
CA ILE A 120 6.64 12.37 0.09
C ILE A 120 5.62 11.98 1.17
N PRO A 121 5.81 12.35 2.44
CA PRO A 121 4.87 12.01 3.51
C PRO A 121 3.59 12.87 3.47
N ARG A 122 2.72 12.63 2.47
CA ARG A 122 1.40 13.28 2.36
C ARG A 122 0.27 12.32 2.67
N PRO A 123 -0.86 12.80 3.20
CA PRO A 123 -1.98 11.94 3.62
C PRO A 123 -2.71 11.22 2.48
N THR A 124 -2.46 11.55 1.21
CA THR A 124 -3.21 11.01 0.06
C THR A 124 -2.43 9.99 -0.76
N THR A 125 -1.48 10.44 -1.60
CA THR A 125 -0.82 9.60 -2.62
C THR A 125 0.67 9.37 -2.38
N PHE A 126 1.25 10.08 -1.41
CA PHE A 126 2.70 10.15 -1.19
C PHE A 126 3.58 10.62 -2.37
N LYS A 127 2.98 11.12 -3.46
CA LYS A 127 3.71 11.63 -4.64
C LYS A 127 3.92 13.14 -4.55
N THR A 128 4.48 13.77 -5.58
CA THR A 128 4.43 15.23 -5.77
C THR A 128 3.04 15.70 -6.21
N ILE A 129 2.72 17.00 -6.08
CA ILE A 129 1.47 17.55 -6.66
C ILE A 129 1.74 17.85 -8.12
N THR A 130 2.83 18.56 -8.38
CA THR A 130 3.37 18.78 -9.71
C THR A 130 3.84 17.43 -10.26
N ALA A 131 3.29 17.01 -11.39
CA ALA A 131 3.76 15.84 -12.11
C ALA A 131 4.52 16.33 -13.33
N ASP A 132 5.80 15.99 -13.43
CA ASP A 132 6.53 16.02 -14.69
C ASP A 132 6.88 14.58 -15.09
N PRO A 133 6.08 13.95 -15.96
CA PRO A 133 6.32 12.58 -16.40
C PRO A 133 7.60 12.43 -17.24
N ARG A 134 8.08 13.51 -17.86
CA ARG A 134 9.25 13.52 -18.75
C ARG A 134 10.55 13.68 -17.98
N SER A 135 10.48 14.29 -16.81
CA SER A 135 11.64 14.40 -15.93
C SER A 135 12.07 13.05 -15.37
N ASP A 136 13.37 12.80 -15.41
CA ASP A 136 14.04 11.68 -14.72
C ASP A 136 14.84 12.18 -13.50
N LEU A 137 14.44 13.35 -12.96
CA LEU A 137 15.06 13.92 -11.77
C LEU A 137 14.95 12.94 -10.60
N ARG A 138 16.11 12.63 -10.02
CA ARG A 138 16.24 11.76 -8.86
C ARG A 138 16.24 12.58 -7.57
N VAL A 139 15.75 11.98 -6.51
CA VAL A 139 15.72 12.61 -5.18
C VAL A 139 17.14 12.95 -4.71
N ALA A 140 18.15 12.16 -5.11
CA ALA A 140 19.55 12.43 -4.85
C ALA A 140 20.02 13.83 -5.30
N ALA A 141 19.49 14.34 -6.41
CA ALA A 141 19.86 15.65 -6.96
C ALA A 141 19.34 16.83 -6.12
N LEU A 142 18.41 16.56 -5.20
CA LEU A 142 17.87 17.53 -4.25
C LEU A 142 18.69 17.60 -2.95
N PHE A 143 19.73 16.77 -2.80
CA PHE A 143 20.67 16.90 -1.69
C PHE A 143 21.73 17.96 -1.98
N ASP A 144 22.18 18.61 -0.91
CA ASP A 144 23.35 19.47 -0.94
C ASP A 144 24.61 18.57 -0.98
N ALA A 145 25.53 18.84 -1.91
CA ALA A 145 26.77 18.08 -2.02
C ALA A 145 27.74 18.36 -0.86
N ASN A 146 27.64 19.53 -0.24
CA ASN A 146 28.55 20.00 0.81
C ASN A 146 27.97 19.87 2.21
N ARG A 147 26.65 19.71 2.34
CA ARG A 147 25.95 19.56 3.62
C ARG A 147 25.22 18.22 3.65
N ARG A 148 25.24 17.53 4.80
CA ARG A 148 24.41 16.33 5.03
C ARG A 148 22.94 16.71 5.19
N GLY A 149 22.33 17.23 4.13
CA GLY A 149 20.97 17.76 4.16
C GLY A 149 20.43 18.06 2.78
N TRP A 150 19.19 18.54 2.76
CA TRP A 150 18.52 18.94 1.52
C TRP A 150 18.99 20.31 1.04
N ASP A 151 19.15 20.43 -0.27
CA ASP A 151 19.30 21.72 -0.95
C ASP A 151 17.93 22.40 -0.99
N VAL A 152 17.75 23.36 -0.06
CA VAL A 152 16.48 24.05 0.12
C VAL A 152 16.08 24.84 -1.12
N ASP A 153 17.04 25.41 -1.85
CA ASP A 153 16.75 26.22 -3.04
C ASP A 153 16.28 25.35 -4.20
N LYS A 154 16.89 24.17 -4.40
CA LYS A 154 16.41 23.16 -5.34
C LYS A 154 15.06 22.58 -4.93
N LEU A 155 14.84 22.34 -3.65
CA LEU A 155 13.53 21.89 -3.17
C LEU A 155 12.45 22.94 -3.46
N ASN A 156 12.77 24.23 -3.32
CA ASN A 156 11.81 25.32 -3.54
C ASN A 156 11.46 25.50 -5.01
N SER A 157 12.40 25.28 -5.92
CA SER A 157 12.13 25.35 -7.35
C SER A 157 11.32 24.15 -7.85
N VAL A 158 11.46 22.99 -7.20
CA VAL A 158 10.85 21.73 -7.64
C VAL A 158 9.52 21.41 -6.93
N LEU A 159 9.37 21.75 -5.64
CA LEU A 159 8.22 21.40 -4.82
C LEU A 159 7.41 22.63 -4.39
N LEU A 160 6.09 22.49 -4.36
CA LEU A 160 5.17 23.53 -3.86
C LEU A 160 5.29 23.72 -2.33
N GLN A 161 4.99 24.94 -1.86
CA GLN A 161 5.13 25.33 -0.45
C GLN A 161 4.43 24.41 0.55
N LEU A 162 3.23 23.89 0.23
CA LEU A 162 2.49 22.97 1.13
C LEU A 162 3.23 21.65 1.40
N ILE A 163 4.09 21.21 0.48
CA ILE A 163 4.89 20.00 0.64
C ILE A 163 6.03 20.23 1.65
N ARG A 164 6.52 21.48 1.76
CA ARG A 164 7.62 21.86 2.67
C ARG A 164 7.27 21.61 4.12
N MET A 165 6.04 21.93 4.55
CA MET A 165 5.61 21.74 5.95
C MET A 165 5.82 20.30 6.43
N PHE A 166 5.47 19.32 5.58
CA PHE A 166 5.64 17.90 5.92
C PHE A 166 7.11 17.45 5.96
N PHE A 167 7.98 18.05 5.13
CA PHE A 167 9.42 17.77 5.17
C PHE A 167 10.11 18.40 6.39
N TYR A 168 9.80 19.65 6.73
CA TYR A 168 10.35 20.30 7.92
C TYR A 168 9.92 19.59 9.21
N LEU A 169 8.67 19.11 9.30
CA LEU A 169 8.20 18.29 10.41
C LEU A 169 8.94 16.94 10.50
N SER A 170 9.25 16.30 9.37
CA SER A 170 9.99 15.04 9.36
C SER A 170 11.49 15.19 9.66
N ILE A 171 12.07 16.38 9.43
CA ILE A 171 13.45 16.71 9.82
C ILE A 171 13.52 17.09 11.32
N SER A 172 12.49 17.76 11.84
CA SER A 172 12.43 18.16 13.26
C SER A 172 12.11 17.02 14.22
N TRP A 173 11.52 15.92 13.73
CA TRP A 173 11.25 14.69 14.49
C TRP A 173 12.28 13.59 14.15
N GLY A 174 13.53 13.99 14.01
CA GLY A 174 14.64 13.20 13.48
C GLY A 174 14.62 11.70 13.81
N VAL A 175 14.87 10.93 12.75
CA VAL A 175 15.87 9.85 12.79
C VAL A 175 17.21 10.46 13.15
#